data_AF-C2JUB2-F1
#
_entry.id   AF-C2JUB2-F1
#
_cell.length_a   1.000
_cell.length_b   1.000
_cell.length_c   1.000
_cell.angle_alpha   90.00
_cell.angle_beta   90.00
_cell.angle_gamma   90.00
#
_symmetry.space_group_name_H-M   'P 1'
#
loop_
_entity.id
_entity.type
_entity.pdbx_description
1 polymer ?
#
loop_
_entity_poly.entity_id
_entity_poly.type
_entity_poly.pdbx_seq_one_letter_code
_entity_poly.pdbx_strand_id
1 'polypeptide(L)'
;MYLRIIIAHETENDYIFLKKEPIFMAEKKIMLVCAAGMSTSMLVTRMQKAAEKDGLSVHIFATAASDADNKLESEKPDVLMLGPQVRYLESQFKRDLDIPVSVINMQDYGLMNGEKVLKASLKAIDDSKGAEA
;
A
#
# COMPACT_ATOMS: atom_id res chain seq x y z
N MET A 1 -13.41 46.73 32.91
CA MET A 1 -12.77 47.68 31.97
C MET A 1 -12.25 46.87 30.79
N TYR A 2 -12.97 46.88 29.66
CA TYR A 2 -12.67 46.20 28.38
C TYR A 2 -12.24 44.72 28.48
N LEU A 3 -13.08 43.70 28.26
CA LEU A 3 -14.04 43.49 27.16
C LEU A 3 -13.48 43.90 25.79
N ARG A 4 -12.95 42.93 25.04
CA ARG A 4 -12.81 43.02 23.59
C ARG A 4 -13.26 41.72 22.93
N ILE A 5 -14.57 41.68 22.70
CA ILE A 5 -15.23 40.69 21.87
C ILE A 5 -14.68 40.81 20.44
N ILE A 6 -14.29 39.69 19.82
CA ILE A 6 -14.19 39.60 18.36
C ILE A 6 -15.35 38.71 17.92
N ILE A 7 -16.41 39.36 17.45
CA ILE A 7 -17.47 38.71 16.67
C ILE A 7 -16.91 38.50 15.27
N ALA A 8 -16.86 37.24 14.84
CA ALA A 8 -16.95 36.87 13.44
C ALA A 8 -18.26 36.08 13.31
N HIS A 9 -19.24 36.66 12.63
CA HIS A 9 -20.58 36.14 12.44
C HIS A 9 -20.91 36.20 10.94
N GLU A 10 -21.65 35.19 10.45
CA GLU A 10 -22.17 35.03 9.07
C GLU A 10 -21.11 34.86 7.95
N THR A 11 -21.31 34.16 6.82
CA THR A 11 -22.28 33.15 6.29
C THR A 11 -21.60 32.50 5.06
N GLU A 12 -21.93 31.33 4.49
CA GLU A 12 -22.87 30.22 4.77
C GLU A 12 -22.36 28.96 4.00
N ASN A 13 -23.02 27.80 4.18
CA ASN A 13 -22.92 26.56 3.37
C ASN A 13 -21.54 25.83 3.31
N ASP A 14 -21.46 24.50 3.39
CA ASP A 14 -22.44 23.48 3.82
C ASP A 14 -21.70 22.11 3.99
N TYR A 15 -22.40 21.09 4.50
CA TYR A 15 -21.97 19.67 4.54
C TYR A 15 -20.82 19.29 5.50
N ILE A 16 -21.19 19.24 6.78
CA ILE A 16 -21.02 18.08 7.67
C ILE A 16 -20.40 16.82 6.99
N PHE A 17 -19.16 16.47 7.35
CA PHE A 17 -18.82 15.05 7.59
C PHE A 17 -17.67 14.91 8.59
N LEU A 18 -17.94 14.17 9.66
CA LEU A 18 -17.03 13.54 10.61
C LEU A 18 -15.53 13.86 10.45
N LYS A 19 -15.02 14.80 11.27
CA LYS A 19 -13.62 14.74 11.72
C LYS A 19 -13.45 13.50 12.61
N LYS A 20 -13.32 12.33 11.99
CA LYS A 20 -12.61 11.21 12.60
C LYS A 20 -11.18 11.71 12.75
N GLU A 21 -10.71 11.82 14.00
CA GLU A 21 -9.31 12.19 14.25
C GLU A 21 -8.41 11.23 13.46
N PRO A 22 -7.33 11.71 12.82
CA PRO A 22 -6.48 10.87 12.00
C PRO A 22 -5.81 9.83 12.89
N ILE A 23 -6.41 8.64 12.95
CA ILE A 23 -5.82 7.47 13.58
C ILE A 23 -4.51 7.24 12.84
N PHE A 24 -3.38 7.44 13.53
CA PHE A 24 -2.04 7.37 12.95
C PHE A 24 -1.63 5.90 12.74
N MET A 25 -2.45 5.15 11.99
CA MET A 25 -2.11 3.86 11.45
C MET A 25 -1.07 4.11 10.36
N ALA A 26 0.17 3.71 10.64
CA ALA A 26 1.32 3.91 9.77
C ALA A 26 0.99 3.52 8.32
N GLU A 27 1.31 4.41 7.38
CA GLU A 27 1.11 4.24 5.94
C GLU A 27 1.89 3.02 5.46
N LYS A 28 1.20 1.88 5.28
CA LYS A 28 1.86 0.63 4.87
C LYS A 28 2.28 0.72 3.40
N LYS A 29 3.57 0.60 3.10
CA LYS A 29 4.13 0.67 1.75
C LYS A 29 4.21 -0.71 1.11
N ILE A 30 3.50 -0.90 -0.01
CA ILE A 30 3.40 -2.16 -0.76
C ILE A 30 4.05 -1.98 -2.13
N MET A 31 5.16 -2.67 -2.35
CA MET A 31 5.88 -2.66 -3.62
C MET A 31 5.50 -3.86 -4.48
N LEU A 32 5.06 -3.63 -5.72
CA LEU A 32 4.86 -4.68 -6.71
C LEU A 32 6.03 -4.72 -7.69
N VAL A 33 6.66 -5.88 -7.84
CA VAL A 33 7.74 -6.10 -8.82
C VAL A 33 7.23 -7.01 -9.93
N CYS A 34 7.26 -6.52 -11.17
CA CYS A 34 6.74 -7.25 -12.33
C CYS A 34 7.68 -7.14 -13.55
N ALA A 35 7.38 -7.88 -14.62
CA ALA A 35 8.19 -7.92 -15.85
C ALA A 35 8.07 -6.66 -16.75
N ALA A 36 7.67 -5.52 -16.18
CA ALA A 36 7.26 -4.27 -16.84
C ALA A 36 6.02 -4.38 -17.77
N GLY A 37 5.10 -3.41 -17.67
CA GLY A 37 3.94 -3.30 -18.58
C GLY A 37 2.65 -2.74 -17.96
N MET A 38 1.72 -2.33 -18.83
CA MET A 38 0.45 -1.66 -18.49
C MET A 38 -0.45 -2.45 -17.53
N SER A 39 -0.37 -3.78 -17.54
CA SER A 39 -1.18 -4.66 -16.68
C SER A 39 -0.90 -4.46 -15.19
N THR A 40 0.30 -4.01 -14.83
CA THR A 40 0.68 -3.76 -13.43
C THR A 40 -0.05 -2.53 -12.86
N SER A 41 -0.15 -1.46 -13.65
CA SER A 41 -0.85 -0.23 -13.24
C SER A 41 -2.34 -0.47 -12.95
N MET A 42 -3.00 -1.33 -13.74
CA MET A 42 -4.40 -1.71 -13.51
C MET A 42 -4.59 -2.45 -12.18
N LEU A 43 -3.64 -3.33 -11.80
CA LEU A 43 -3.68 -4.02 -10.51
C LEU A 43 -3.47 -3.04 -9.35
N VAL A 44 -2.47 -2.14 -9.46
CA VAL A 44 -2.20 -1.09 -8.46
C VAL A 44 -3.44 -0.24 -8.21
N THR A 45 -4.09 0.29 -9.26
CA THR A 45 -5.32 1.10 -9.11
C THR A 45 -6.47 0.32 -8.46
N ARG A 46 -6.60 -0.99 -8.74
CA ARG A 46 -7.62 -1.83 -8.07
C ARG A 46 -7.29 -2.11 -6.61
N MET A 47 -6.00 -2.25 -6.25
CA MET A 47 -5.56 -2.38 -4.86
C MET A 47 -5.77 -1.08 -4.09
N GLN A 48 -5.46 0.08 -4.69
CA GLN A 48 -5.71 1.40 -4.08
C GLN A 48 -7.20 1.60 -3.79
N LYS A 49 -8.09 1.34 -4.76
CA LYS A 49 -9.54 1.38 -4.56
C LYS A 49 -10.05 0.39 -3.50
N ALA A 50 -9.43 -0.77 -3.37
CA ALA A 50 -9.76 -1.72 -2.31
C ALA A 50 -9.36 -1.18 -0.93
N ALA A 51 -8.20 -0.53 -0.81
CA ALA A 51 -7.75 0.09 0.42
C ALA A 51 -8.62 1.29 0.83
N GLU A 52 -8.96 2.17 -0.13
CA GLU A 52 -9.89 3.29 0.07
C GLU A 52 -11.24 2.81 0.60
N LYS A 53 -11.80 1.74 0.00
CA LYS A 53 -13.06 1.11 0.39
C LYS A 53 -13.00 0.51 1.81
N ASP A 54 -11.88 -0.10 2.17
CA ASP A 54 -11.66 -0.67 3.51
C ASP A 54 -11.18 0.39 4.53
N GLY A 55 -10.99 1.65 4.13
CA GLY A 55 -10.56 2.76 4.98
C GLY A 55 -9.08 2.69 5.42
N LEU A 56 -8.24 2.02 4.64
CA LEU A 56 -6.83 1.73 4.96
C LEU A 56 -5.87 2.74 4.33
N SER A 57 -4.97 3.30 5.13
CA SER A 57 -3.84 4.11 4.64
C SER A 57 -2.72 3.19 4.16
N VAL A 58 -2.61 3.01 2.84
CA VAL A 58 -1.55 2.20 2.22
C VAL A 58 -1.02 2.91 0.96
N HIS A 59 0.29 2.86 0.77
CA HIS A 59 0.94 3.35 -0.43
C HIS A 59 1.30 2.16 -1.32
N ILE A 60 0.65 2.04 -2.48
CA ILE A 60 0.88 0.92 -3.41
C ILE A 60 1.52 1.46 -4.69
N PHE A 61 2.68 0.93 -5.04
CA PHE A 61 3.42 1.27 -6.25
C PHE A 61 3.94 0.02 -6.95
N ALA A 62 4.30 0.17 -8.23
CA ALA A 62 4.85 -0.91 -9.04
C ALA A 62 6.12 -0.49 -9.75
N THR A 63 7.07 -1.40 -9.88
CA THR A 63 8.29 -1.22 -10.68
C THR A 63 8.63 -2.47 -11.50
N ALA A 64 9.56 -2.31 -12.44
CA ALA A 64 10.16 -3.41 -13.18
C ALA A 64 11.17 -4.16 -12.31
N ALA A 65 11.35 -5.46 -12.53
CA ALA A 65 12.38 -6.25 -11.85
C ALA A 65 13.80 -5.66 -11.97
N SER A 66 14.11 -4.98 -13.07
CA SER A 66 15.39 -4.30 -13.31
C SER A 66 15.59 -2.99 -12.53
N ASP A 67 14.54 -2.46 -11.91
CA ASP A 67 14.55 -1.22 -11.10
C ASP A 67 14.05 -1.52 -9.67
N ALA A 68 14.00 -2.79 -9.27
CA ALA A 68 13.56 -3.20 -7.94
C ALA A 68 14.52 -2.70 -6.86
N ASP A 69 15.82 -2.92 -7.01
CA ASP A 69 16.84 -2.57 -6.01
C ASP A 69 16.87 -1.05 -5.74
N ASN A 70 16.85 -0.25 -6.80
CA ASN A 70 16.78 1.22 -6.71
C ASN A 70 15.55 1.71 -5.92
N LYS A 71 14.40 1.05 -6.09
CA LYS A 71 13.15 1.42 -5.39
C LYS A 71 13.05 0.85 -3.98
N LEU A 72 13.69 -0.29 -3.70
CA LEU A 72 13.87 -0.78 -2.35
C LEU A 72 14.68 0.22 -1.51
N GLU A 73 15.78 0.74 -2.05
CA GLU A 73 16.58 1.78 -1.39
C GLU A 73 15.83 3.12 -1.24
N SER A 74 15.12 3.58 -2.29
CA SER A 74 14.50 4.91 -2.29
C SER A 74 13.19 4.98 -1.51
N GLU A 75 12.30 3.99 -1.66
CA GLU A 75 10.95 4.02 -1.07
C GLU A 75 10.86 3.31 0.28
N LYS A 76 11.72 2.31 0.53
CA LYS A 76 11.71 1.46 1.74
C LYS A 76 10.32 0.86 2.04
N PRO A 77 9.83 -0.06 1.19
CA PRO A 77 8.52 -0.67 1.37
C PRO A 77 8.49 -1.64 2.56
N ASP A 78 7.31 -1.82 3.18
CA ASP A 78 7.08 -2.82 4.23
C ASP A 78 6.96 -4.25 3.69
N VAL A 79 6.64 -4.42 2.40
CA VAL A 79 6.45 -5.72 1.74
C VAL A 79 6.76 -5.64 0.25
N LEU A 80 7.39 -6.69 -0.28
CA LEU A 80 7.65 -6.86 -1.71
C LEU A 80 6.79 -8.00 -2.28
N MET A 81 5.98 -7.66 -3.28
CA MET A 81 5.05 -8.56 -3.96
C MET A 81 5.51 -8.84 -5.39
N LEU A 82 5.98 -10.04 -5.65
CA LEU A 82 6.45 -10.48 -6.97
C LEU A 82 5.28 -10.92 -7.86
N GLY A 83 5.22 -10.39 -9.08
CA GLY A 83 4.36 -10.94 -10.13
C GLY A 83 4.76 -12.39 -10.46
N PRO A 84 3.80 -13.24 -10.88
CA PRO A 84 4.06 -14.67 -11.10
C PRO A 84 5.15 -14.94 -12.16
N GLN A 85 5.34 -14.02 -13.12
CA GLN A 85 6.37 -14.10 -14.17
C GLN A 85 7.81 -13.92 -13.65
N VAL A 86 7.98 -13.25 -12.50
CA VAL A 86 9.30 -12.94 -11.91
C VAL A 86 9.54 -13.71 -10.59
N ARG A 87 8.76 -14.78 -10.36
CA ARG A 87 8.84 -15.65 -9.17
C ARG A 87 10.27 -16.13 -8.86
N TYR A 88 11.10 -16.37 -9.87
CA TYR A 88 12.46 -16.86 -9.67
C TYR A 88 13.35 -15.91 -8.83
N LEU A 89 13.01 -14.62 -8.76
CA LEU A 89 13.67 -13.64 -7.91
C LEU A 89 13.28 -13.72 -6.43
N GLU A 90 12.25 -14.47 -6.07
CA GLU A 90 11.77 -14.61 -4.67
C GLU A 90 12.90 -15.08 -3.74
N SER A 91 13.63 -16.11 -4.16
CA SER A 91 14.75 -16.66 -3.39
C SER A 91 15.94 -15.71 -3.27
N GLN A 92 16.07 -14.72 -4.17
CA GLN A 92 17.09 -13.68 -4.09
C GLN A 92 16.67 -12.61 -3.08
N PHE A 93 15.51 -11.97 -3.30
CA PHE A 93 15.01 -10.93 -2.41
C PHE A 93 14.80 -11.41 -0.96
N LYS A 94 14.46 -12.69 -0.73
CA LYS A 94 14.37 -13.28 0.62
C LYS A 94 15.70 -13.47 1.36
N ARG A 95 16.84 -13.37 0.67
CA ARG A 95 18.18 -13.38 1.29
C ARG A 95 18.75 -11.98 1.45
N ASP A 96 18.40 -11.11 0.51
CA ASP A 96 18.99 -9.78 0.39
C ASP A 96 18.19 -8.71 1.17
N LEU A 97 16.97 -9.03 1.62
CA LEU A 97 16.05 -8.12 2.33
C LEU A 97 15.45 -8.75 3.60
N ASP A 98 15.30 -7.93 4.65
CA ASP A 98 14.62 -8.29 5.91
C ASP A 98 13.08 -8.14 5.85
N ILE A 99 12.54 -7.59 4.76
CA ILE A 99 11.09 -7.39 4.60
C ILE A 99 10.39 -8.65 4.05
N PRO A 100 9.11 -8.91 4.38
CA PRO A 100 8.36 -10.00 3.79
C PRO A 100 8.31 -9.90 2.26
N VAL A 101 8.82 -10.94 1.61
CA VAL A 101 8.72 -11.15 0.16
C VAL A 101 7.70 -12.25 -0.11
N SER A 102 6.74 -11.98 -0.98
CA SER A 102 5.69 -12.94 -1.36
C SER A 102 5.38 -12.87 -2.85
N VAL A 103 4.93 -13.98 -3.43
CA VAL A 103 4.55 -14.04 -4.85
C VAL A 103 3.04 -13.99 -5.01
N ILE A 104 2.57 -13.09 -5.87
CA ILE A 104 1.15 -12.92 -6.20
C ILE A 104 0.62 -14.22 -6.85
N ASN A 105 -0.53 -14.68 -6.39
CA ASN A 105 -1.21 -15.84 -6.98
C ASN A 105 -1.53 -15.58 -8.47
N MET A 106 -1.21 -16.55 -9.33
CA MET A 106 -1.38 -16.40 -10.79
C MET A 106 -2.83 -16.13 -11.21
N GLN A 107 -3.82 -16.72 -10.52
CA GLN A 107 -5.24 -16.50 -10.79
C GLN A 107 -5.64 -15.07 -10.39
N ASP A 108 -5.23 -14.61 -9.21
CA ASP A 108 -5.57 -13.27 -8.71
C ASP A 108 -4.85 -12.17 -9.51
N TYR A 109 -3.63 -12.44 -10.00
CA TYR A 109 -2.94 -11.57 -10.96
C TYR A 109 -3.67 -11.52 -12.31
N GLY A 110 -4.04 -12.67 -12.88
CA GLY A 110 -4.74 -12.78 -14.17
C GLY A 110 -6.15 -12.16 -14.16
N LEU A 111 -6.86 -12.26 -13.04
CA LEU A 111 -8.16 -11.61 -12.83
C LEU A 111 -8.04 -10.15 -12.37
N MET A 112 -6.82 -9.66 -12.13
CA MET A 112 -6.50 -8.36 -11.54
C MET A 112 -7.31 -8.10 -10.24
N ASN A 113 -7.31 -9.05 -9.32
CA ASN A 113 -8.09 -9.00 -8.08
C ASN A 113 -7.38 -8.19 -6.99
N GLY A 114 -7.51 -6.86 -7.06
CA GLY A 114 -6.86 -5.94 -6.13
C GLY A 114 -7.22 -6.17 -4.65
N GLU A 115 -8.47 -6.54 -4.33
CA GLU A 115 -8.89 -6.81 -2.94
C GLU A 115 -8.12 -7.99 -2.33
N LYS A 116 -7.99 -9.10 -3.07
CA LYS A 116 -7.22 -10.26 -2.60
C LYS A 116 -5.73 -10.01 -2.53
N VAL A 117 -5.15 -9.33 -3.53
CA VAL A 117 -3.71 -9.05 -3.53
C VAL A 117 -3.36 -8.12 -2.37
N LEU A 118 -4.17 -7.08 -2.11
CA LEU A 118 -4.01 -6.22 -0.94
C LEU A 118 -4.07 -7.01 0.37
N LYS A 119 -5.07 -7.88 0.54
CA LYS A 119 -5.20 -8.72 1.75
C LYS A 119 -4.02 -9.69 1.93
N ALA A 120 -3.48 -10.23 0.84
CA ALA A 120 -2.27 -11.05 0.89
C ALA A 120 -1.03 -10.23 1.30
N SER A 121 -0.84 -9.02 0.75
CA SER A 121 0.24 -8.11 1.16
C SER A 121 0.15 -7.73 2.63
N LEU A 122 -1.04 -7.36 3.11
CA LEU A 122 -1.27 -6.97 4.50
C LEU A 122 -1.00 -8.13 5.45
N LYS A 123 -1.50 -9.33 5.12
CA LYS A 123 -1.21 -10.55 5.89
C LYS A 123 0.29 -10.83 5.97
N ALA A 124 1.05 -10.65 4.88
CA ALA A 124 2.49 -10.86 4.89
C ALA A 124 3.25 -9.87 5.82
N ILE A 125 2.79 -8.62 5.92
CA ILE A 125 3.30 -7.62 6.88
C ILE A 125 2.95 -8.00 8.32
N ASP A 126 1.73 -8.48 8.55
CA ASP A 126 1.26 -8.81 9.89
C ASP A 126 1.88 -10.13 10.39
N ASP A 127 2.08 -11.12 9.50
CA ASP A 127 2.81 -12.37 9.79
C ASP A 127 4.28 -12.11 10.15
N SER A 128 4.97 -11.16 9.50
CA SER A 128 6.37 -10.85 9.80
C SER A 128 6.55 -10.13 11.14
N LYS A 129 5.57 -9.34 11.57
CA LYS A 129 5.56 -8.66 12.88
C LYS A 129 5.11 -9.58 14.04
N GLY A 130 4.39 -10.67 13.73
CA GLY A 130 3.95 -11.64 14.72
C GLY A 130 5.03 -12.63 15.19
N ALA A 131 6.20 -12.66 14.56
CA ALA A 131 7.29 -13.60 14.86
C ALA A 131 8.24 -13.15 15.99
N GLU A 132 7.99 -11.99 16.59
CA GLU A 132 8.88 -11.32 17.56
C GLU A 132 8.23 -11.17 18.96
N ALA A 133 7.28 -12.07 19.29
CA ALA A 133 6.50 -12.10 20.53
C ALA A 133 6.68 -13.39 21.35
#